data_AF-A0A3M6AYU6-F1
#
_entry.id   AF-A0A3M6AYU6-F1
#
_cell.length_a   1.000
_cell.length_b   1.000
_cell.length_c   1.000
_cell.angle_alpha   90.00
_cell.angle_beta   90.00
_cell.angle_gamma   90.00
#
_symmetry.space_group_name_H-M   'P 1'
#
loop_
_entity.id
_entity.type
_entity.pdbx_description
1 polymer ?
#
loop_
_entity_poly.entity_id
_entity_poly.type
_entity_poly.pdbx_seq_one_letter_code
_entity_poly.pdbx_strand_id
1 'polypeptide(L)'
;MDFSPLTTTADQSRRGFLKQSLAVSATVAAIGALPRLSSAQPLTQRYPDPLVSVLDDSFTQIRIFNASVEKLASGMRWAEGPVWVGDGRYLLVSDIGNNRTMRWDEVTGQLSVYREHSNFSNGMCRDRQGRLLVCEGSSTTTEGRRVARTEYNGRITVLADSFEGKPFNSPNDTACKRDGSIWFTDPTFQAESNYEGQKVKQEQPFGVYRIDPSNGKVSRVIDDLAGPNGLCFSPDEKTLYVVEGRAKPHGLIWAIAVNEDGTLGERRKHIEGLDYAAIDGIKCDESGNLWCGWGGNGDPKADMEKLDGVRVFNPQGNAIGHISLPERCANVCFGGREGNWLFMASSHSLYSVFVNTRGATFA
;
A
#
# COMPACT_ATOMS: atom_id res chain seq x y z
N MET A 1 -30.78 -35.97 92.15
CA MET A 1 -29.75 -34.91 92.30
C MET A 1 -29.88 -34.04 91.05
N ASP A 2 -30.94 -33.25 90.98
CA ASP A 2 -31.10 -31.88 91.50
C ASP A 2 -30.74 -30.80 90.47
N PHE A 3 -31.82 -30.19 89.96
CA PHE A 3 -32.07 -28.82 89.48
C PHE A 3 -31.06 -28.08 88.58
N SER A 4 -31.41 -28.03 87.29
CA SER A 4 -31.70 -26.89 86.37
C SER A 4 -31.05 -25.49 86.56
N PRO A 5 -31.34 -24.50 85.69
CA PRO A 5 -30.46 -24.01 84.62
C PRO A 5 -30.07 -22.53 84.85
N LEU A 6 -29.22 -21.92 84.00
CA LEU A 6 -29.19 -20.46 83.84
C LEU A 6 -28.60 -20.05 82.49
N THR A 7 -29.45 -19.42 81.70
CA THR A 7 -29.18 -18.62 80.49
C THR A 7 -28.92 -17.15 80.84
N THR A 8 -28.41 -16.41 79.84
CA THR A 8 -28.37 -14.93 79.67
C THR A 8 -27.28 -14.21 80.48
N THR A 9 -26.57 -13.19 79.97
CA THR A 9 -26.95 -12.01 79.16
C THR A 9 -25.72 -11.49 78.37
N ALA A 10 -25.83 -11.02 77.11
CA ALA A 10 -26.10 -9.61 76.70
C ALA A 10 -25.12 -8.61 77.35
N ASP A 11 -24.57 -7.57 76.74
CA ASP A 11 -24.62 -6.86 75.46
C ASP A 11 -23.53 -5.76 75.63
N GLN A 12 -23.18 -5.08 74.55
CA GLN A 12 -22.49 -3.77 74.53
C GLN A 12 -20.95 -3.78 74.65
N SER A 13 -20.29 -3.59 73.52
CA SER A 13 -20.01 -2.18 73.15
C SER A 13 -19.51 -2.06 71.72
N ARG A 14 -20.26 -1.25 70.97
CA ARG A 14 -19.88 -0.59 69.72
C ARG A 14 -18.58 0.20 69.91
N ARG A 15 -17.40 -0.42 69.78
CA ARG A 15 -16.11 0.31 69.65
C ARG A 15 -14.92 -0.54 69.18
N GLY A 16 -15.18 -1.68 68.53
CA GLY A 16 -14.13 -2.51 67.90
C GLY A 16 -14.00 -2.38 66.38
N PHE A 17 -14.82 -1.56 65.73
CA PHE A 17 -14.91 -1.50 64.25
C PHE A 17 -13.81 -0.64 63.59
N LEU A 18 -12.65 -0.47 64.24
CA LEU A 18 -11.60 0.45 63.78
C LEU A 18 -10.16 -0.11 63.94
N LYS A 19 -9.99 -1.44 63.96
CA LYS A 19 -8.66 -2.08 63.97
C LYS A 19 -8.52 -3.28 63.01
N GLN A 20 -9.23 -3.25 61.90
CA GLN A 20 -8.93 -4.09 60.72
C GLN A 20 -9.08 -3.26 59.45
N SER A 21 -8.30 -2.19 59.35
CA SER A 21 -8.27 -1.31 58.18
C SER A 21 -6.83 -1.08 57.75
N LEU A 22 -6.03 -2.14 57.58
CA LEU A 22 -4.64 -2.05 57.11
C LEU A 22 -4.14 -3.39 56.57
N ALA A 23 -4.90 -4.03 55.69
CA ALA A 23 -4.41 -5.14 54.87
C ALA A 23 -5.26 -5.38 53.61
N VAL A 24 -5.84 -4.34 53.01
CA VAL A 24 -6.44 -4.42 51.66
C VAL A 24 -6.21 -3.09 50.96
N SER A 25 -4.99 -2.85 50.47
CA SER A 25 -4.67 -1.78 49.51
C SER A 25 -3.28 -2.00 48.91
N ALA A 26 -3.12 -3.07 48.13
CA ALA A 26 -1.93 -3.24 47.28
C ALA A 26 -2.24 -4.00 45.98
N THR A 27 -3.46 -3.90 45.45
CA THR A 27 -3.86 -4.68 44.26
C THR A 27 -4.79 -3.97 43.28
N VAL A 28 -4.82 -2.63 43.26
CA VAL A 28 -5.44 -1.88 42.14
C VAL A 28 -4.67 -0.58 41.89
N ALA A 29 -3.46 -0.70 41.33
CA ALA A 29 -2.81 0.40 40.64
C ALA A 29 -1.94 -0.14 39.48
N ALA A 30 -2.44 -1.18 38.81
CA ALA A 30 -2.12 -1.43 37.41
C ALA A 30 -3.41 -1.16 36.62
N ILE A 31 -3.94 0.06 36.73
CA ILE A 31 -4.68 0.62 35.58
C ILE A 31 -3.59 0.69 34.53
N GLY A 32 -3.58 -0.31 33.66
CA GLY A 32 -2.63 -0.41 32.59
C GLY A 32 -2.51 0.96 31.95
N ALA A 33 -1.29 1.44 31.80
CA ALA A 33 -1.03 2.33 30.70
C ALA A 33 -1.54 1.55 29.49
N LEU A 34 -2.73 1.89 28.99
CA LEU A 34 -3.14 1.50 27.66
C LEU A 34 -1.90 1.77 26.81
N PRO A 35 -1.34 0.77 26.11
CA PRO A 35 -0.16 1.00 25.29
C PRO A 35 -0.49 2.23 24.47
N ARG A 36 0.31 3.29 24.60
CA ARG A 36 0.06 4.55 23.90
C ARG A 36 -0.22 4.15 22.47
N LEU A 37 -1.48 4.33 22.04
CA LEU A 37 -1.90 4.08 20.68
C LEU A 37 -0.86 4.79 19.82
N SER A 38 -0.25 4.07 18.89
CA SER A 38 0.64 4.68 17.91
C SER A 38 -0.24 5.61 17.08
N SER A 39 -0.43 6.84 17.56
CA SER A 39 -1.19 7.86 16.87
C SER A 39 -0.40 8.26 15.64
N ALA A 40 -1.05 8.36 14.48
CA ALA A 40 -0.50 9.06 13.33
C ALA A 40 0.13 10.39 13.80
N GLN A 41 1.39 10.63 13.42
CA GLN A 41 2.10 11.83 13.81
C GLN A 41 2.29 12.72 12.59
N PRO A 42 1.71 13.93 12.57
CA PRO A 42 2.05 14.92 11.56
C PRO A 42 3.56 15.19 11.57
N LEU A 43 4.18 15.16 10.40
CA LEU A 43 5.61 15.50 10.26
C LEU A 43 5.87 16.98 10.55
N THR A 44 4.82 17.80 10.46
CA THR A 44 4.82 19.23 10.74
C THR A 44 3.49 19.65 11.35
N GLN A 45 3.52 20.70 12.17
CA GLN A 45 2.33 21.29 12.80
C GLN A 45 1.83 22.56 12.07
N ARG A 46 2.47 22.92 10.95
CA ARG A 46 2.16 24.16 10.21
C ARG A 46 1.08 23.94 9.16
N TYR A 47 0.25 24.96 8.97
CA TYR A 47 -0.67 25.07 7.85
C TYR A 47 -0.40 26.33 7.02
N PRO A 48 -0.48 26.26 5.67
CA PRO A 48 -0.51 25.00 4.93
C PRO A 48 0.75 24.16 5.18
N ASP A 49 0.63 22.84 5.04
CA ASP A 49 1.76 21.94 5.25
C ASP A 49 2.89 22.24 4.24
N PRO A 50 4.11 22.62 4.68
CA PRO A 50 5.22 22.95 3.79
C PRO A 50 5.72 21.76 2.95
N LEU A 51 5.37 20.52 3.32
CA LEU A 51 5.69 19.33 2.53
C LEU A 51 4.79 19.19 1.31
N VAL A 52 3.66 19.92 1.24
CA VAL A 52 2.73 19.86 0.10
C VAL A 52 2.92 21.08 -0.78
N SER A 53 3.77 20.92 -1.79
CA SER A 53 4.13 21.93 -2.78
C SER A 53 3.11 22.01 -3.91
N VAL A 54 2.63 23.22 -4.18
CA VAL A 54 1.79 23.56 -5.35
C VAL A 54 2.73 23.97 -6.48
N LEU A 55 2.74 23.21 -7.58
CA LEU A 55 3.55 23.50 -8.77
C LEU A 55 2.73 24.19 -9.88
N ASP A 56 1.41 24.01 -9.85
CA ASP A 56 0.43 24.66 -10.71
C ASP A 56 -0.83 24.98 -9.90
N ASP A 57 -1.49 26.11 -10.18
CA ASP A 57 -2.65 26.60 -9.42
C ASP A 57 -3.80 25.58 -9.35
N SER A 58 -3.94 24.71 -10.35
CA SER A 58 -4.95 23.65 -10.37
C SER A 58 -4.83 22.67 -9.18
N PHE A 59 -3.63 22.51 -8.60
CA PHE A 59 -3.44 21.65 -7.43
C PHE A 59 -3.94 22.28 -6.12
N THR A 60 -4.20 23.59 -6.10
CA THR A 60 -4.70 24.28 -4.90
C THR A 60 -6.07 23.76 -4.45
N GLN A 61 -6.92 23.34 -5.40
CA GLN A 61 -8.25 22.78 -5.10
C GLN A 61 -8.19 21.31 -4.65
N ILE A 62 -7.08 20.63 -4.94
CA ILE A 62 -6.83 19.22 -4.60
C ILE A 62 -6.17 19.12 -3.22
N ARG A 63 -5.26 20.05 -2.90
CA ARG A 63 -4.67 20.15 -1.56
C ARG A 63 -5.68 20.69 -0.55
N ILE A 64 -5.77 20.06 0.61
CA ILE A 64 -6.54 20.57 1.74
C ILE A 64 -5.66 21.49 2.61
N PHE A 65 -6.10 22.73 2.87
CA PHE A 65 -5.33 23.73 3.62
C PHE A 65 -4.87 23.25 5.01
N ASN A 66 -5.75 22.55 5.72
CA ASN A 66 -5.55 22.07 7.09
C ASN A 66 -5.32 20.55 7.18
N ALA A 67 -4.86 19.91 6.10
CA ALA A 67 -4.36 18.54 6.15
C ALA A 67 -2.84 18.56 6.24
N SER A 68 -2.28 17.62 7.02
CA SER A 68 -0.84 17.44 7.16
C SER A 68 -0.41 16.08 6.64
N VAL A 69 0.85 15.98 6.21
CA VAL A 69 1.49 14.70 5.96
C VAL A 69 1.79 14.04 7.30
N GLU A 70 1.27 12.82 7.48
CA GLU A 70 1.40 12.05 8.72
C GLU A 70 2.23 10.79 8.49
N LYS A 71 3.10 10.45 9.44
CA LYS A 71 3.72 9.12 9.51
C LYS A 71 2.79 8.20 10.31
N LEU A 72 2.31 7.15 9.65
CA LEU A 72 1.39 6.17 10.24
C LEU A 72 2.13 5.06 10.96
N ALA A 73 3.22 4.56 10.36
CA ALA A 73 4.03 3.49 10.90
C ALA A 73 5.42 3.43 10.26
N SER A 74 6.33 2.65 10.86
CA SER A 74 7.66 2.37 10.32
C SER A 74 8.19 1.02 10.80
N GLY A 75 9.36 0.63 10.27
CA GLY A 75 10.06 -0.61 10.64
C GLY A 75 10.06 -1.68 9.55
N MET A 76 9.67 -1.29 8.33
CA MET A 76 9.76 -2.14 7.15
C MET A 76 11.13 -1.96 6.47
N ARG A 77 11.49 -2.91 5.60
CA ARG A 77 12.72 -2.84 4.80
C ARG A 77 12.48 -2.20 3.44
N TRP A 78 11.34 -2.51 2.84
CA TRP A 78 10.89 -1.91 1.59
C TRP A 78 9.37 -2.01 1.50
N ALA A 79 8.69 -0.90 1.79
CA ALA A 79 7.24 -0.78 1.79
C ALA A 79 6.73 -0.56 0.35
N GLU A 80 5.87 -1.46 -0.11
CA GLU A 80 5.32 -1.48 -1.48
C GLU A 80 3.85 -1.94 -1.49
N GLY A 81 3.19 -1.81 -2.64
CA GLY A 81 1.88 -2.35 -2.94
C GLY A 81 0.80 -2.01 -1.91
N PRO A 82 0.66 -0.76 -1.42
CA PRO A 82 -0.37 -0.44 -0.45
C PRO A 82 -1.76 -0.65 -1.07
N VAL A 83 -2.68 -1.25 -0.32
CA VAL A 83 -4.08 -1.42 -0.72
C VAL A 83 -5.01 -1.24 0.46
N TRP A 84 -6.01 -0.38 0.28
CA TRP A 84 -7.04 -0.12 1.29
C TRP A 84 -8.09 -1.23 1.32
N VAL A 85 -8.43 -1.70 2.53
CA VAL A 85 -9.48 -2.68 2.78
C VAL A 85 -10.58 -1.99 3.60
N GLY A 86 -11.48 -1.30 2.90
CA GLY A 86 -12.49 -0.43 3.53
C GLY A 86 -13.55 -1.16 4.35
N ASP A 87 -13.91 -2.38 3.95
CA ASP A 87 -14.77 -3.30 4.70
C ASP A 87 -14.15 -3.76 6.03
N GLY A 88 -12.81 -3.69 6.15
CA GLY A 88 -12.08 -4.00 7.38
C GLY A 88 -11.50 -2.78 8.10
N ARG A 89 -11.50 -1.59 7.48
CA ARG A 89 -10.85 -0.37 7.96
C ARG A 89 -9.35 -0.56 8.27
N TYR A 90 -8.63 -1.12 7.31
CA TYR A 90 -7.18 -1.26 7.41
C TYR A 90 -6.50 -1.14 6.05
N LEU A 91 -5.22 -0.79 6.08
CA LEU A 91 -4.33 -0.79 4.94
C LEU A 91 -3.48 -2.07 4.97
N LEU A 92 -3.35 -2.75 3.83
CA LEU A 92 -2.31 -3.75 3.64
C LEU A 92 -1.15 -3.14 2.86
N VAL A 93 0.08 -3.51 3.20
CA VAL A 93 1.31 -3.09 2.51
C VAL A 93 2.30 -4.24 2.52
N SER A 94 3.02 -4.44 1.43
CA SER A 94 4.11 -5.42 1.35
C SER A 94 5.37 -4.88 2.02
N ASP A 95 6.01 -5.68 2.87
CA ASP A 95 7.35 -5.43 3.41
C ASP A 95 8.30 -6.42 2.74
N ILE A 96 8.73 -6.08 1.51
CA ILE A 96 9.30 -7.03 0.55
C ILE A 96 10.54 -7.71 1.13
N GLY A 97 11.48 -6.92 1.66
CA GLY A 97 12.74 -7.44 2.21
C GLY A 97 12.62 -8.29 3.48
N ASN A 98 11.42 -8.37 4.07
CA ASN A 98 11.10 -9.27 5.17
C ASN A 98 10.14 -10.41 4.76
N ASN A 99 9.79 -10.54 3.49
CA ASN A 99 8.91 -11.60 2.95
C ASN A 99 7.57 -11.72 3.69
N ARG A 100 6.90 -10.57 3.89
CA ARG A 100 5.61 -10.51 4.59
C ARG A 100 4.72 -9.41 4.07
N THR A 101 3.43 -9.57 4.29
CA THR A 101 2.43 -8.50 4.15
C THR A 101 2.11 -7.96 5.54
N MET A 102 2.13 -6.63 5.68
CA MET A 102 1.78 -5.91 6.90
C MET A 102 0.36 -5.36 6.82
N ARG A 103 -0.26 -5.15 7.98
CA ARG A 103 -1.55 -4.49 8.17
C ARG A 103 -1.37 -3.29 9.08
N TRP A 104 -1.73 -2.11 8.60
CA TRP A 104 -1.96 -0.94 9.44
C TRP A 104 -3.46 -0.80 9.71
N ASP A 105 -3.84 -0.90 10.98
CA ASP A 105 -5.23 -0.88 11.42
C ASP A 105 -5.67 0.55 11.75
N GLU A 106 -6.70 1.06 11.06
CA GLU A 106 -7.16 2.44 11.20
C GLU A 106 -7.70 2.75 12.60
N VAL A 107 -8.31 1.75 13.25
CA VAL A 107 -8.99 1.92 14.54
C VAL A 107 -7.98 2.02 15.69
N THR A 108 -6.93 1.21 15.64
CA THR A 108 -5.93 1.11 16.71
C THR A 108 -4.64 1.87 16.41
N GLY A 109 -4.40 2.25 15.16
CA GLY A 109 -3.13 2.82 14.67
C GLY A 109 -1.97 1.82 14.66
N GLN A 110 -2.23 0.52 14.88
CA GLN A 110 -1.18 -0.49 15.00
C GLN A 110 -0.74 -1.02 13.63
N LEU A 111 0.57 -1.14 13.46
CA LEU A 111 1.17 -1.93 12.39
C LEU A 111 1.44 -3.35 12.91
N SER A 112 0.90 -4.36 12.23
CA SER A 112 1.06 -5.77 12.58
C SER A 112 1.29 -6.61 11.33
N VAL A 113 1.77 -7.85 11.49
CA VAL A 113 1.91 -8.77 10.36
C VAL A 113 0.53 -9.31 9.98
N TYR A 114 0.17 -9.16 8.71
CA TYR A 114 -1.03 -9.77 8.13
C TYR A 114 -0.76 -11.19 7.64
N ARG A 115 0.38 -11.39 6.98
CA ARG A 115 0.80 -12.68 6.42
C ARG A 115 2.31 -12.78 6.40
N GLU A 116 2.86 -13.79 7.07
CA GLU A 116 4.24 -14.23 6.90
C GLU A 116 4.40 -15.09 5.65
N HIS A 117 5.63 -15.21 5.15
CA HIS A 117 5.96 -16.01 3.96
C HIS A 117 5.09 -15.63 2.75
N SER A 118 5.03 -14.33 2.45
CA SER A 118 4.16 -13.79 1.40
C SER A 118 4.68 -14.04 -0.03
N ASN A 119 5.69 -14.89 -0.20
CA ASN A 119 6.44 -15.10 -1.43
C ASN A 119 6.98 -13.79 -2.02
N PHE A 120 7.51 -12.94 -1.13
CA PHE A 120 7.97 -11.60 -1.45
C PHE A 120 6.87 -10.85 -2.21
N SER A 121 5.65 -10.84 -1.65
CA SER A 121 4.53 -10.08 -2.20
C SER A 121 4.94 -8.65 -2.49
N ASN A 122 4.46 -8.09 -3.59
CA ASN A 122 4.77 -6.74 -4.03
C ASN A 122 3.47 -5.94 -4.18
N GLY A 123 3.11 -5.50 -5.38
CA GLY A 123 1.88 -4.81 -5.69
C GLY A 123 0.64 -5.62 -5.38
N MET A 124 -0.36 -4.92 -4.83
CA MET A 124 -1.65 -5.49 -4.45
C MET A 124 -2.79 -4.60 -4.93
N CYS A 125 -3.91 -5.22 -5.26
CA CYS A 125 -5.17 -4.50 -5.47
C CYS A 125 -6.36 -5.37 -5.00
N ARG A 126 -7.58 -4.84 -5.14
CA ARG A 126 -8.81 -5.58 -4.84
C ARG A 126 -9.51 -5.92 -6.16
N ASP A 127 -10.01 -7.14 -6.27
CA ASP A 127 -10.91 -7.47 -7.38
C ASP A 127 -12.31 -6.87 -7.18
N ARG A 128 -13.18 -7.03 -8.18
CA ARG A 128 -14.57 -6.53 -8.15
C ARG A 128 -15.47 -7.21 -7.12
N GLN A 129 -14.99 -8.23 -6.42
CA GLN A 129 -15.69 -8.91 -5.34
C GLN A 129 -15.08 -8.57 -3.98
N GLY A 130 -14.12 -7.65 -3.91
CA GLY A 130 -13.43 -7.31 -2.67
C GLY A 130 -12.53 -8.45 -2.18
N ARG A 131 -11.89 -9.21 -3.07
CA ARG A 131 -10.82 -10.15 -2.71
C ARG A 131 -9.47 -9.54 -3.00
N LEU A 132 -8.47 -9.92 -2.22
CA LEU A 132 -7.11 -9.40 -2.37
C LEU A 132 -6.41 -10.09 -3.55
N LEU A 133 -5.97 -9.31 -4.53
CA LEU A 133 -5.06 -9.71 -5.59
C LEU A 133 -3.64 -9.32 -5.20
N VAL A 134 -2.69 -10.22 -5.42
CA VAL A 134 -1.29 -10.05 -5.01
C VAL A 134 -0.38 -10.48 -6.15
N CYS A 135 0.56 -9.61 -6.52
CA CYS A 135 1.75 -10.00 -7.25
C CYS A 135 2.74 -10.63 -6.26
N GLU A 136 3.05 -11.91 -6.43
CA GLU A 136 4.07 -12.61 -5.65
C GLU A 136 5.39 -12.63 -6.44
N GLY A 137 6.46 -12.10 -5.83
CA GLY A 137 7.80 -12.04 -6.41
C GLY A 137 8.47 -13.42 -6.52
N SER A 138 9.80 -13.45 -6.67
CA SER A 138 10.54 -14.72 -6.74
C SER A 138 10.85 -15.26 -5.33
N SER A 139 10.28 -16.42 -4.99
CA SER A 139 10.54 -17.10 -3.71
C SER A 139 11.41 -18.33 -3.91
N THR A 140 10.97 -19.28 -4.75
CA THR A 140 11.76 -20.45 -5.16
C THR A 140 11.57 -20.72 -6.66
N THR A 141 12.13 -21.82 -7.17
CA THR A 141 11.85 -22.26 -8.55
C THR A 141 10.42 -22.80 -8.73
N THR A 142 9.73 -23.15 -7.63
CA THR A 142 8.39 -23.78 -7.65
C THR A 142 7.32 -22.99 -6.89
N GLU A 143 7.70 -21.94 -6.17
CA GLU A 143 6.79 -21.08 -5.39
C GLU A 143 7.11 -19.59 -5.62
N GLY A 144 6.06 -18.76 -5.65
CA GLY A 144 6.14 -17.37 -6.11
C GLY A 144 6.01 -17.25 -7.62
N ARG A 145 6.47 -16.13 -8.19
CA ARG A 145 6.47 -15.80 -9.62
C ARG A 145 5.06 -15.91 -10.22
N ARG A 146 4.08 -15.36 -9.51
CA ARG A 146 2.66 -15.58 -9.82
C ARG A 146 1.78 -14.42 -9.39
N VAL A 147 0.61 -14.35 -10.02
CA VAL A 147 -0.51 -13.53 -9.54
C VAL A 147 -1.45 -14.45 -8.78
N ALA A 148 -1.75 -14.09 -7.53
CA ALA A 148 -2.57 -14.88 -6.63
C ALA A 148 -3.76 -14.07 -6.09
N ARG A 149 -4.80 -14.78 -5.68
CA ARG A 149 -5.99 -14.21 -5.04
C ARG A 149 -6.22 -14.85 -3.68
N THR A 150 -6.38 -14.02 -2.65
CA THR A 150 -6.85 -14.49 -1.34
C THR A 150 -8.38 -14.58 -1.36
N GLU A 151 -8.92 -15.79 -1.24
CA GLU A 151 -10.37 -16.02 -1.12
C GLU A 151 -10.87 -15.62 0.28
N TYR A 152 -12.18 -15.48 0.44
CA TYR A 152 -12.80 -15.06 1.72
C TYR A 152 -12.46 -15.95 2.91
N ASN A 153 -12.19 -17.24 2.68
CA ASN A 153 -11.78 -18.19 3.71
C ASN A 153 -10.26 -18.20 3.97
N GLY A 154 -9.51 -17.26 3.39
CA GLY A 154 -8.06 -17.15 3.50
C GLY A 154 -7.27 -18.05 2.56
N ARG A 155 -7.92 -18.95 1.80
CA ARG A 155 -7.24 -19.79 0.82
C ARG A 155 -6.61 -18.94 -0.29
N ILE A 156 -5.42 -19.32 -0.72
CA ILE A 156 -4.73 -18.71 -1.86
C ILE A 156 -5.07 -19.49 -3.13
N THR A 157 -5.65 -18.80 -4.12
CA THR A 157 -5.87 -19.31 -5.47
C THR A 157 -4.83 -18.70 -6.40
N VAL A 158 -4.08 -19.54 -7.12
CA VAL A 158 -3.17 -19.06 -8.18
C VAL A 158 -4.00 -18.72 -9.41
N LEU A 159 -3.87 -17.49 -9.90
CA LEU A 159 -4.55 -17.03 -11.11
C LEU A 159 -3.67 -17.19 -12.36
N ALA A 160 -2.37 -16.96 -12.20
CA ALA A 160 -1.39 -17.16 -13.27
C ALA A 160 0.01 -17.34 -12.65
N ASP A 161 0.76 -18.36 -13.07
CA ASP A 161 2.16 -18.60 -12.68
C ASP A 161 3.11 -18.80 -13.89
N SER A 162 2.54 -18.86 -15.09
CA SER A 162 3.26 -19.08 -16.33
C SER A 162 2.53 -18.50 -17.55
N PHE A 163 3.29 -18.32 -18.63
CA PHE A 163 2.78 -17.92 -19.94
C PHE A 163 3.50 -18.72 -21.02
N GLU A 164 2.78 -19.30 -21.98
CA GLU A 164 3.36 -20.16 -23.04
C GLU A 164 4.30 -21.26 -22.51
N GLY A 165 3.95 -21.85 -21.35
CA GLY A 165 4.71 -22.93 -20.72
C GLY A 165 5.98 -22.49 -19.97
N LYS A 166 6.26 -21.19 -19.86
CA LYS A 166 7.40 -20.66 -19.12
C LYS A 166 6.95 -19.82 -17.91
N PRO A 167 7.63 -19.91 -16.77
CA PRO A 167 7.27 -19.16 -15.56
C PRO A 167 7.49 -17.65 -15.74
N PHE A 168 6.66 -16.82 -15.09
CA PHE A 168 6.85 -15.36 -15.04
C PHE A 168 8.18 -14.98 -14.38
N ASN A 169 8.66 -13.75 -14.55
CA ASN A 169 9.90 -13.29 -13.93
C ASN A 169 9.72 -13.07 -12.42
N SER A 170 8.98 -12.02 -12.08
CA SER A 170 8.59 -11.62 -10.73
C SER A 170 7.51 -10.55 -10.87
N PRO A 171 6.22 -10.92 -10.96
CA PRO A 171 5.13 -9.97 -11.06
C PRO A 171 5.27 -8.85 -10.02
N ASN A 172 5.10 -7.60 -10.45
CA ASN A 172 5.51 -6.44 -9.67
C ASN A 172 4.33 -5.58 -9.20
N ASP A 173 3.52 -5.04 -10.11
CA ASP A 173 2.28 -4.33 -9.74
C ASP A 173 1.05 -4.88 -10.47
N THR A 174 -0.15 -4.62 -9.95
CA THR A 174 -1.41 -5.12 -10.51
C THR A 174 -2.57 -4.12 -10.40
N ALA A 175 -3.46 -4.14 -11.39
CA ALA A 175 -4.72 -3.40 -11.40
C ALA A 175 -5.88 -4.29 -11.87
N CYS A 176 -7.08 -4.05 -11.34
CA CYS A 176 -8.31 -4.73 -11.75
C CYS A 176 -9.29 -3.73 -12.37
N LYS A 177 -9.76 -4.01 -13.59
CA LYS A 177 -10.72 -3.18 -14.35
C LYS A 177 -12.17 -3.43 -13.93
N ARG A 178 -13.10 -2.58 -14.39
CA ARG A 178 -14.57 -2.69 -14.18
C ARG A 178 -15.15 -3.98 -14.75
N ASP A 179 -14.60 -4.43 -15.87
CA ASP A 179 -14.95 -5.72 -16.49
C ASP A 179 -14.44 -6.94 -15.69
N GLY A 180 -13.65 -6.74 -14.64
CA GLY A 180 -13.06 -7.80 -13.81
C GLY A 180 -11.74 -8.35 -14.35
N SER A 181 -11.26 -7.90 -15.51
CA SER A 181 -9.93 -8.28 -16.02
C SER A 181 -8.83 -7.79 -15.09
N ILE A 182 -7.80 -8.61 -14.95
CA ILE A 182 -6.66 -8.36 -14.06
C ILE A 182 -5.44 -8.10 -14.94
N TRP A 183 -4.77 -6.99 -14.70
CA TRP A 183 -3.59 -6.56 -15.42
C TRP A 183 -2.41 -6.51 -14.47
N PHE A 184 -1.23 -6.92 -14.93
CA PHE A 184 -0.03 -6.92 -14.10
C PHE A 184 1.24 -6.75 -14.92
N THR A 185 2.28 -6.21 -14.30
CA THR A 185 3.63 -6.09 -14.86
C THR A 185 4.53 -7.21 -14.37
N ASP A 186 5.46 -7.65 -15.23
CA ASP A 186 6.39 -8.76 -14.93
C ASP A 186 7.87 -8.41 -15.25
N PRO A 187 8.48 -7.48 -14.48
CA PRO A 187 9.91 -7.20 -14.55
C PRO A 187 10.73 -8.25 -13.77
N THR A 188 12.05 -8.11 -13.74
CA THR A 188 12.98 -8.97 -12.97
C THR A 188 13.44 -8.39 -11.64
N PHE A 189 12.82 -7.32 -11.12
CA PHE A 189 13.33 -6.61 -9.93
C PHE A 189 13.62 -7.52 -8.74
N GLN A 190 12.70 -8.43 -8.42
CA GLN A 190 12.87 -9.36 -7.30
C GLN A 190 13.65 -10.62 -7.69
N ALA A 191 13.81 -10.88 -8.99
CA ALA A 191 14.55 -12.00 -9.55
C ALA A 191 16.08 -11.76 -9.66
N GLU A 192 16.57 -10.55 -9.34
CA GLU A 192 17.97 -10.15 -9.54
C GLU A 192 18.83 -10.20 -8.27
N SER A 193 18.22 -10.25 -7.09
CA SER A 193 18.92 -10.26 -5.80
C SER A 193 18.26 -11.18 -4.78
N ASN A 194 18.97 -11.47 -3.67
CA ASN A 194 18.44 -12.27 -2.56
C ASN A 194 17.92 -11.40 -1.39
N TYR A 195 17.72 -10.10 -1.62
CA TYR A 195 17.21 -9.17 -0.59
C TYR A 195 15.69 -9.01 -0.69
N GLU A 196 15.18 -8.78 -1.90
CA GLU A 196 13.75 -8.57 -2.18
C GLU A 196 13.06 -9.79 -2.81
N GLY A 197 13.80 -10.89 -2.95
CA GLY A 197 13.35 -12.12 -3.59
C GLY A 197 14.48 -13.15 -3.60
N GLN A 198 14.50 -14.01 -4.61
CA GLN A 198 15.63 -14.88 -4.91
C GLN A 198 16.08 -14.70 -6.35
N LYS A 199 17.39 -14.85 -6.58
CA LYS A 199 17.95 -14.91 -7.92
C LYS A 199 17.37 -16.09 -8.71
N VAL A 200 16.64 -15.79 -9.79
CA VAL A 200 16.10 -16.81 -10.69
C VAL A 200 16.50 -16.48 -12.13
N LYS A 201 16.61 -17.51 -12.96
CA LYS A 201 16.88 -17.33 -14.38
C LYS A 201 15.63 -16.77 -15.06
N GLN A 202 15.80 -15.66 -15.78
CA GLN A 202 14.77 -15.10 -16.64
C GLN A 202 14.46 -16.07 -17.79
N GLU A 203 13.18 -16.40 -17.97
CA GLU A 203 12.70 -17.27 -19.05
C GLU A 203 11.66 -16.57 -19.94
N GLN A 204 11.15 -15.43 -19.49
CA GLN A 204 10.21 -14.56 -20.20
C GLN A 204 10.84 -13.19 -20.46
N PRO A 205 10.53 -12.51 -21.58
CA PRO A 205 10.81 -11.09 -21.67
C PRO A 205 10.07 -10.33 -20.55
N PHE A 206 10.47 -9.08 -20.30
CA PHE A 206 9.60 -8.20 -19.53
C PHE A 206 8.26 -8.05 -20.24
N GLY A 207 7.19 -7.89 -19.48
CA GLY A 207 5.90 -7.69 -20.11
C GLY A 207 4.83 -7.13 -19.20
N VAL A 208 3.76 -6.70 -19.84
CA VAL A 208 2.47 -6.44 -19.21
C VAL A 208 1.51 -7.51 -19.70
N TYR A 209 0.75 -8.08 -18.77
CA TYR A 209 -0.15 -9.19 -19.02
C TYR A 209 -1.56 -8.86 -18.58
N ARG A 210 -2.54 -9.50 -19.23
CA ARG A 210 -3.97 -9.42 -18.94
C ARG A 210 -4.50 -10.83 -18.67
N ILE A 211 -5.23 -11.02 -17.58
CA ILE A 211 -6.02 -12.21 -17.27
C ILE A 211 -7.48 -11.91 -17.64
N ASP A 212 -8.04 -12.72 -18.54
CA ASP A 212 -9.43 -12.62 -18.93
C ASP A 212 -10.36 -13.12 -17.81
N PRO A 213 -11.36 -12.33 -17.38
CA PRO A 213 -12.21 -12.70 -16.25
C PRO A 213 -13.18 -13.85 -16.56
N SER A 214 -13.48 -14.11 -17.84
CA SER A 214 -14.48 -15.11 -18.24
C SER A 214 -13.92 -16.53 -18.23
N ASN A 215 -12.64 -16.70 -18.56
CA ASN A 215 -12.02 -18.01 -18.77
C ASN A 215 -10.62 -18.15 -18.14
N GLY A 216 -10.08 -17.09 -17.53
CA GLY A 216 -8.76 -17.10 -16.91
C GLY A 216 -7.58 -17.08 -17.90
N LYS A 217 -7.83 -16.91 -19.20
CA LYS A 217 -6.77 -16.88 -20.22
C LYS A 217 -5.84 -15.69 -19.96
N VAL A 218 -4.54 -15.97 -19.93
CA VAL A 218 -3.49 -14.95 -19.86
C VAL A 218 -3.05 -14.56 -21.27
N SER A 219 -2.95 -13.26 -21.52
CA SER A 219 -2.38 -12.68 -22.74
C SER A 219 -1.27 -11.71 -22.38
N ARG A 220 -0.12 -11.77 -23.08
CA ARG A 220 0.88 -10.71 -23.05
C ARG A 220 0.41 -9.57 -23.96
N VAL A 221 0.26 -8.38 -23.40
CA VAL A 221 -0.28 -7.20 -24.10
C VAL A 221 0.79 -6.16 -24.44
N ILE A 222 1.92 -6.20 -23.73
CA ILE A 222 3.11 -5.36 -24.00
C ILE A 222 4.36 -6.20 -23.71
N ASP A 223 5.39 -6.14 -24.55
CA ASP A 223 6.66 -6.87 -24.37
C ASP A 223 7.92 -6.10 -24.75
N ASP A 224 7.80 -4.78 -24.95
CA ASP A 224 8.85 -3.90 -25.43
C ASP A 224 9.15 -2.72 -24.49
N LEU A 225 8.85 -2.87 -23.19
CA LEU A 225 9.17 -1.89 -22.14
C LEU A 225 10.35 -2.36 -21.27
N ALA A 226 11.31 -1.47 -21.02
CA ALA A 226 12.39 -1.69 -20.07
C ALA A 226 11.92 -1.52 -18.62
N GLY A 227 11.77 -2.63 -17.89
CA GLY A 227 11.36 -2.63 -16.49
C GLY A 227 9.95 -2.07 -16.28
N PRO A 228 8.91 -2.72 -16.84
CA PRO A 228 7.52 -2.33 -16.60
C PRO A 228 7.23 -2.44 -15.10
N ASN A 229 6.64 -1.40 -14.52
CA ASN A 229 6.49 -1.28 -13.08
C ASN A 229 5.02 -0.94 -12.72
N GLY A 230 4.73 0.22 -12.12
CA GLY A 230 3.38 0.61 -11.75
C GLY A 230 2.45 0.72 -12.95
N LEU A 231 1.18 0.34 -12.76
CA LEU A 231 0.13 0.56 -13.76
C LEU A 231 -1.17 1.03 -13.13
N CYS A 232 -1.95 1.81 -13.88
CA CYS A 232 -3.33 2.14 -13.53
C CYS A 232 -4.13 2.51 -14.78
N PHE A 233 -5.44 2.67 -14.64
CA PHE A 233 -6.33 3.08 -15.71
C PHE A 233 -6.87 4.49 -15.46
N SER A 234 -7.20 5.20 -16.54
CA SER A 234 -8.00 6.42 -16.48
C SER A 234 -9.38 6.16 -15.85
N PRO A 235 -10.11 7.20 -15.39
CA PRO A 235 -11.43 7.01 -14.77
C PRO A 235 -12.49 6.33 -15.63
N ASP A 236 -12.36 6.45 -16.95
CA ASP A 236 -13.22 5.78 -17.94
C ASP A 236 -12.65 4.43 -18.43
N GLU A 237 -11.50 4.02 -17.92
CA GLU A 237 -10.73 2.82 -18.28
C GLU A 237 -10.34 2.69 -19.76
N LYS A 238 -10.41 3.78 -20.52
CA LYS A 238 -10.03 3.83 -21.94
C LYS A 238 -8.55 4.11 -22.17
N THR A 239 -7.82 4.49 -21.13
CA THR A 239 -6.37 4.68 -21.16
C THR A 239 -5.73 3.81 -20.08
N LEU A 240 -4.77 2.99 -20.48
CA LEU A 240 -3.83 2.31 -19.59
C LEU A 240 -2.59 3.21 -19.44
N TYR A 241 -2.22 3.48 -18.20
CA TYR A 241 -0.94 4.09 -17.86
C TYR A 241 0.01 3.02 -17.32
N VAL A 242 1.23 2.96 -17.86
CA VAL A 242 2.27 2.02 -17.40
C VAL A 242 3.59 2.76 -17.25
N VAL A 243 4.26 2.51 -16.13
CA VAL A 243 5.62 2.99 -15.88
C VAL A 243 6.63 2.08 -16.58
N GLU A 244 7.54 2.67 -17.35
CA GLU A 244 8.77 2.05 -17.83
C GLU A 244 9.94 2.55 -16.98
N GLY A 245 10.22 1.83 -15.89
CA GLY A 245 11.12 2.29 -14.83
C GLY A 245 12.61 2.25 -15.20
N ARG A 246 13.00 1.48 -16.24
CA ARG A 246 14.39 1.38 -16.71
C ARG A 246 14.64 2.08 -18.05
N ALA A 247 13.69 2.87 -18.53
CA ALA A 247 13.90 3.75 -19.68
C ALA A 247 15.11 4.67 -19.46
N LYS A 248 15.74 5.08 -20.56
CA LYS A 248 16.92 5.96 -20.56
C LYS A 248 16.67 7.18 -21.47
N PRO A 249 17.12 8.38 -21.09
CA PRO A 249 17.86 8.71 -19.86
C PRO A 249 16.99 8.72 -18.59
N HIS A 250 15.67 8.86 -18.72
CA HIS A 250 14.73 8.99 -17.61
C HIS A 250 13.68 7.87 -17.62
N GLY A 251 13.12 7.57 -16.45
CA GLY A 251 11.90 6.76 -16.37
C GLY A 251 10.73 7.42 -17.11
N LEU A 252 9.87 6.62 -17.72
CA LEU A 252 8.74 7.11 -18.52
C LEU A 252 7.42 6.59 -17.97
N ILE A 253 6.35 7.37 -18.18
CA ILE A 253 4.99 6.85 -18.11
C ILE A 253 4.41 6.90 -19.53
N TRP A 254 3.93 5.75 -19.99
CA TRP A 254 3.22 5.60 -21.25
C TRP A 254 1.73 5.71 -21.02
N ALA A 255 1.02 6.38 -21.92
CA ALA A 255 -0.44 6.32 -22.02
C ALA A 255 -0.81 5.52 -23.27
N ILE A 256 -1.68 4.53 -23.12
CA ILE A 256 -2.00 3.57 -24.17
C ILE A 256 -3.51 3.42 -24.25
N ALA A 257 -4.09 3.58 -25.44
CA ALA A 257 -5.51 3.37 -25.64
C ALA A 257 -5.90 1.91 -25.35
N VAL A 258 -7.04 1.70 -24.70
CA VAL A 258 -7.60 0.38 -24.37
C VAL A 258 -8.90 0.20 -25.14
N ASN A 259 -8.93 -0.78 -26.03
CA ASN A 259 -10.10 -1.10 -26.83
C ASN A 259 -11.12 -1.92 -26.01
N GLU A 260 -12.37 -1.99 -26.47
CA GLU A 260 -13.45 -2.71 -25.77
C GLU A 260 -13.17 -4.21 -25.64
N ASP A 261 -12.45 -4.80 -26.57
CA ASP A 261 -12.03 -6.21 -26.55
C ASP A 261 -10.80 -6.47 -25.63
N GLY A 262 -10.28 -5.43 -24.99
CA GLY A 262 -9.11 -5.49 -24.12
C GLY A 262 -7.77 -5.46 -24.85
N THR A 263 -7.75 -5.29 -26.18
CA THR A 263 -6.51 -5.02 -26.92
C THR A 263 -6.03 -3.59 -26.71
N LEU A 264 -4.75 -3.35 -26.97
CA LEU A 264 -4.13 -2.03 -26.84
C LEU A 264 -4.03 -1.33 -28.19
N GLY A 265 -4.35 -0.04 -28.22
CA GLY A 265 -4.24 0.83 -29.37
C GLY A 265 -2.96 1.68 -29.35
N GLU A 266 -3.07 2.93 -29.78
CA GLU A 266 -1.93 3.85 -29.86
C GLU A 266 -1.28 4.07 -28.49
N ARG A 267 0.04 3.97 -28.46
CA ARG A 267 0.90 4.29 -27.31
C ARG A 267 1.57 5.64 -27.53
N ARG A 268 1.47 6.54 -26.55
CA ARG A 268 2.17 7.83 -26.54
C ARG A 268 2.98 8.02 -25.26
N LYS A 269 4.15 8.66 -25.38
CA LYS A 269 4.91 9.12 -24.21
C LYS A 269 4.06 10.15 -23.49
N HIS A 270 3.76 9.91 -22.22
CA HIS A 270 2.86 10.79 -21.45
C HIS A 270 3.62 11.68 -20.48
N ILE A 271 4.49 11.08 -19.68
CA ILE A 271 5.31 11.77 -18.68
C ILE A 271 6.75 11.26 -18.83
N GLU A 272 7.69 12.17 -18.69
CA GLU A 272 9.11 11.89 -18.61
C GLU A 272 9.63 12.32 -17.23
N GLY A 273 10.41 11.45 -16.60
CA GLY A 273 11.02 11.71 -15.30
C GLY A 273 11.98 12.89 -15.31
N LEU A 274 12.25 13.44 -14.12
CA LEU A 274 13.36 14.38 -13.93
C LEU A 274 14.70 13.64 -13.94
N ASP A 275 15.78 14.41 -14.06
CA ASP A 275 17.13 13.90 -13.83
C ASP A 275 17.21 13.12 -12.50
N TYR A 276 17.75 11.90 -12.58
CA TYR A 276 17.93 10.99 -11.45
C TYR A 276 16.63 10.56 -10.72
N ALA A 277 15.46 10.90 -11.24
CA ALA A 277 14.19 10.45 -10.66
C ALA A 277 13.91 8.97 -11.01
N ALA A 278 13.40 8.25 -10.02
CA ALA A 278 12.68 6.99 -10.20
C ALA A 278 11.18 7.25 -10.12
N ILE A 279 10.45 6.58 -11.03
CA ILE A 279 8.99 6.50 -11.04
C ILE A 279 8.64 5.03 -10.82
N ASP A 280 7.66 4.77 -9.97
CA ASP A 280 7.40 3.43 -9.46
C ASP A 280 5.89 3.12 -9.51
N GLY A 281 5.23 2.84 -8.40
CA GLY A 281 3.78 2.67 -8.34
C GLY A 281 2.99 3.95 -8.64
N ILE A 282 1.93 3.83 -9.47
CA ILE A 282 1.06 4.96 -9.86
C ILE A 282 -0.41 4.66 -9.59
N LYS A 283 -1.20 5.71 -9.33
CA LYS A 283 -2.67 5.65 -9.27
C LYS A 283 -3.27 6.87 -9.97
N CYS A 284 -4.46 6.69 -10.53
CA CYS A 284 -5.23 7.77 -11.14
C CYS A 284 -6.35 8.20 -10.19
N ASP A 285 -6.63 9.51 -10.10
CA ASP A 285 -7.79 10.04 -9.40
C ASP A 285 -9.00 10.24 -10.32
N GLU A 286 -10.17 10.54 -9.76
CA GLU A 286 -11.43 10.71 -10.48
C GLU A 286 -11.43 11.85 -11.52
N SER A 287 -10.49 12.79 -11.40
CA SER A 287 -10.29 13.88 -12.38
C SER A 287 -9.25 13.53 -13.45
N GLY A 288 -8.66 12.35 -13.41
CA GLY A 288 -7.65 11.89 -14.35
C GLY A 288 -6.22 12.31 -13.99
N ASN A 289 -5.96 12.87 -12.81
CA ASN A 289 -4.60 13.17 -12.39
C ASN A 289 -3.87 11.87 -12.01
N LEU A 290 -2.58 11.80 -12.32
CA LEU A 290 -1.70 10.69 -11.94
C LEU A 290 -0.91 11.04 -10.69
N TRP A 291 -1.01 10.17 -9.70
CA TRP A 291 -0.30 10.23 -8.43
C TRP A 291 0.79 9.16 -8.45
N CYS A 292 2.04 9.60 -8.48
CA CYS A 292 3.18 8.74 -8.73
C CYS A 292 4.07 8.64 -7.50
N GLY A 293 4.37 7.42 -7.06
CA GLY A 293 5.52 7.14 -6.21
C GLY A 293 6.78 7.67 -6.89
N TRP A 294 7.50 8.54 -6.19
CA TRP A 294 8.61 9.31 -6.72
C TRP A 294 9.79 9.31 -5.72
N GLY A 295 10.99 9.40 -6.27
CA GLY A 295 12.20 9.57 -5.47
C GLY A 295 13.46 9.46 -6.30
N GLY A 296 14.61 9.38 -5.64
CA GLY A 296 15.87 9.15 -6.34
C GLY A 296 16.02 7.73 -6.89
N ASN A 297 16.71 7.60 -8.01
CA ASN A 297 17.07 6.32 -8.62
C ASN A 297 18.31 5.66 -8.00
N GLY A 298 18.86 6.25 -6.94
CA GLY A 298 20.06 5.79 -6.24
C GLY A 298 21.38 6.31 -6.81
N ASP A 299 21.34 7.14 -7.86
CA ASP A 299 22.54 7.84 -8.35
C ASP A 299 23.05 8.83 -7.27
N PRO A 300 24.35 8.88 -6.96
CA PRO A 300 24.92 9.79 -5.99
C PRO A 300 24.69 11.29 -6.28
N LYS A 301 24.31 11.65 -7.51
CA LYS A 301 23.98 13.02 -7.91
C LYS A 301 22.51 13.39 -7.68
N ALA A 302 21.66 12.42 -7.32
CA ALA A 302 20.26 12.67 -7.04
C ALA A 302 20.10 13.60 -5.83
N ASP A 303 19.29 14.64 -5.98
CA ASP A 303 18.86 15.48 -4.87
C ASP A 303 17.63 14.84 -4.21
N MET A 304 17.89 13.93 -3.27
CA MET A 304 16.84 13.11 -2.63
C MET A 304 15.77 13.97 -1.96
N GLU A 305 16.15 15.08 -1.31
CA GLU A 305 15.19 15.97 -0.62
C GLU A 305 14.19 16.62 -1.59
N LYS A 306 14.59 16.85 -2.85
CA LYS A 306 13.70 17.40 -3.88
C LYS A 306 12.89 16.34 -4.62
N LEU A 307 13.33 15.08 -4.58
CA LEU A 307 12.71 13.99 -5.34
C LEU A 307 11.78 13.16 -4.46
N ASP A 308 12.17 12.80 -3.26
CA ASP A 308 11.49 11.79 -2.46
C ASP A 308 10.08 12.21 -2.06
N GLY A 309 9.10 11.38 -2.42
CA GLY A 309 7.70 11.61 -2.09
C GLY A 309 6.75 11.25 -3.22
N VAL A 310 5.68 12.03 -3.38
CA VAL A 310 4.68 11.80 -4.44
C VAL A 310 4.70 12.96 -5.41
N ARG A 311 4.75 12.65 -6.71
CA ARG A 311 4.61 13.64 -7.78
C ARG A 311 3.25 13.50 -8.43
N VAL A 312 2.54 14.62 -8.60
CA VAL A 312 1.19 14.64 -9.15
C VAL A 312 1.21 15.31 -10.52
N PHE A 313 0.63 14.65 -11.51
CA PHE A 313 0.52 15.14 -12.89
C PHE A 313 -0.94 15.24 -13.31
N ASN A 314 -1.30 16.30 -14.03
CA ASN A 314 -2.64 16.43 -14.59
C ASN A 314 -2.86 15.48 -15.80
N PRO A 315 -4.08 15.37 -16.37
CA PRO A 315 -4.35 14.48 -17.50
C PRO A 315 -3.54 14.78 -18.77
N GLN A 316 -2.94 15.98 -18.88
CA GLN A 316 -2.07 16.37 -19.98
C GLN A 316 -0.60 15.95 -19.75
N GLY A 317 -0.25 15.51 -18.54
CA GLY A 317 1.10 15.08 -18.17
C GLY A 317 1.96 16.20 -17.57
N ASN A 318 1.37 17.34 -17.22
CA ASN A 318 2.07 18.44 -16.56
C ASN A 318 2.12 18.20 -15.05
N ALA A 319 3.28 18.39 -14.42
CA ALA A 319 3.40 18.30 -12.98
C ALA A 319 2.66 19.47 -12.30
N ILE A 320 1.72 19.15 -11.41
CA ILE A 320 0.88 20.15 -10.73
C ILE A 320 1.13 20.23 -9.23
N GLY A 321 1.68 19.16 -8.63
CA GLY A 321 1.93 19.11 -7.20
C GLY A 321 3.05 18.15 -6.83
N HIS A 322 3.60 18.34 -5.63
CA HIS A 322 4.56 17.43 -5.03
C HIS A 322 4.35 17.35 -3.51
N ILE A 323 4.30 16.12 -2.98
CA ILE A 323 4.24 15.86 -1.54
C ILE A 323 5.60 15.30 -1.14
N SER A 324 6.42 16.10 -0.48
CA SER A 324 7.77 15.71 -0.05
C SER A 324 7.72 14.76 1.15
N LEU A 325 8.53 13.71 1.10
CA LEU A 325 8.70 12.74 2.18
C LEU A 325 10.19 12.61 2.55
N PRO A 326 10.51 12.20 3.78
CA PRO A 326 11.91 11.99 4.19
C PRO A 326 12.57 10.74 3.56
N GLU A 327 11.81 9.98 2.77
CA GLU A 327 12.21 8.71 2.18
C GLU A 327 11.51 8.54 0.81
N ARG A 328 12.17 7.90 -0.15
CA ARG A 328 11.57 7.56 -1.45
C ARG A 328 10.22 6.85 -1.27
N CYS A 329 9.20 7.34 -1.99
CA CYS A 329 7.91 6.69 -2.10
C CYS A 329 7.94 5.68 -3.25
N ALA A 330 7.71 4.41 -2.95
CA ALA A 330 7.65 3.37 -3.96
C ALA A 330 6.24 3.26 -4.55
N ASN A 331 5.18 3.39 -3.74
CA ASN A 331 3.82 3.21 -4.26
C ASN A 331 2.80 3.99 -3.43
N VAL A 332 1.60 4.20 -4.00
CA VAL A 332 0.51 4.95 -3.37
C VAL A 332 -0.82 4.23 -3.54
N CYS A 333 -1.75 4.48 -2.63
CA CYS A 333 -3.16 4.11 -2.85
C CYS A 333 -4.11 5.11 -2.19
N PHE A 334 -5.32 5.19 -2.74
CA PHE A 334 -6.42 5.94 -2.14
C PHE A 334 -7.23 5.02 -1.24
N GLY A 335 -7.72 5.57 -0.13
CA GLY A 335 -8.60 4.87 0.78
C GLY A 335 -9.30 5.79 1.77
N GLY A 336 -9.59 5.27 2.96
CA GLY A 336 -10.46 5.93 3.92
C GLY A 336 -11.94 5.84 3.52
N ARG A 337 -12.81 6.32 4.41
CA ARG A 337 -14.27 6.21 4.25
C ARG A 337 -14.79 6.92 2.99
N GLU A 338 -14.18 8.03 2.62
CA GLU A 338 -14.58 8.87 1.48
C GLU A 338 -13.64 8.69 0.28
N GLY A 339 -12.67 7.76 0.34
CA GLY A 339 -11.74 7.48 -0.77
C GLY A 339 -10.69 8.57 -1.02
N ASN A 340 -10.60 9.55 -0.11
CA ASN A 340 -9.80 10.76 -0.26
C ASN A 340 -8.60 10.82 0.71
N TRP A 341 -8.27 9.68 1.32
CA TRP A 341 -7.06 9.52 2.11
C TRP A 341 -5.98 8.88 1.24
N LEU A 342 -4.94 9.64 0.90
CA LEU A 342 -3.80 9.13 0.16
C LEU A 342 -2.84 8.45 1.14
N PHE A 343 -2.59 7.17 0.92
CA PHE A 343 -1.56 6.40 1.61
C PHE A 343 -0.33 6.26 0.72
N MET A 344 0.85 6.37 1.32
CA MET A 344 2.15 6.41 0.65
C MET A 344 3.07 5.38 1.30
N ALA A 345 3.42 4.33 0.56
CA ALA A 345 4.37 3.32 0.97
C ALA A 345 5.78 3.80 0.56
N SER A 346 6.63 4.07 1.55
CA SER A 346 7.89 4.76 1.32
C SER A 346 9.01 4.09 2.10
N SER A 347 9.84 3.31 1.40
CA SER A 347 11.03 2.63 1.93
C SER A 347 10.78 1.92 3.27
N HIS A 348 10.99 2.59 4.41
CA HIS A 348 10.85 2.00 5.74
C HIS A 348 9.50 2.23 6.43
N SER A 349 8.64 3.05 5.83
CA SER A 349 7.54 3.71 6.51
C SER A 349 6.25 3.77 5.68
N LEU A 350 5.13 3.98 6.38
CA LEU A 350 3.84 4.37 5.80
C LEU A 350 3.58 5.84 6.15
N TYR A 351 3.26 6.63 5.13
CA TYR A 351 2.81 8.01 5.27
C TYR A 351 1.40 8.17 4.74
N SER A 352 0.73 9.26 5.11
CA SER A 352 -0.57 9.59 4.57
C SER A 352 -0.87 11.08 4.58
N VAL A 353 -1.83 11.50 3.75
CA VAL A 353 -2.40 12.85 3.77
C VAL A 353 -3.82 12.83 3.20
N PHE A 354 -4.72 13.63 3.77
CA PHE A 354 -6.05 13.84 3.18
C PHE A 354 -5.97 14.81 2.00
N VAL A 355 -6.67 14.48 0.93
CA VAL A 355 -6.76 15.28 -0.30
C VAL A 355 -8.23 15.49 -0.68
N ASN A 356 -8.49 16.46 -1.56
CA ASN A 356 -9.83 16.80 -2.03
C ASN A 356 -10.11 16.19 -3.41
N THR A 357 -9.82 14.90 -3.55
CA THR A 357 -10.08 14.06 -4.72
C THR A 357 -10.15 12.60 -4.26
N ARG A 358 -10.63 11.70 -5.11
CA ARG A 358 -10.76 10.27 -4.81
C ARG A 358 -10.07 9.43 -5.87
N GLY A 359 -9.62 8.23 -5.52
CA GLY A 359 -9.07 7.30 -6.51
C GLY A 359 -10.08 6.96 -7.60
N ALA A 360 -9.65 6.84 -8.85
CA ALA A 360 -10.51 6.56 -10.01
C ALA A 360 -11.31 5.24 -9.90
N THR A 361 -10.84 4.32 -9.07
CA THR A 361 -11.47 3.01 -8.80
C THR A 361 -12.41 3.04 -7.58
N PHE A 362 -12.49 4.16 -6.87
CA PHE A 362 -13.37 4.36 -5.73
C PHE A 362 -14.79 4.67 -6.24
N ALA A 363 -15.68 3.68 -6.18
CA ALA A 363 -17.08 3.78 -6.62
C ALA A 363 -18.01 3.20 -5.55
#